data_AF-A0A1I7WSA3-F1
#
_entry.id   AF-A0A1I7WSA3-F1
#
_cell.length_a   1.000
_cell.length_b   1.000
_cell.length_c   1.000
_cell.angle_alpha   90.00
_cell.angle_beta   90.00
_cell.angle_gamma   90.00
#
_symmetry.space_group_name_H-M   'P 1'
#
loop_
_entity.id
_entity.type
_entity.pdbx_description
1 polymer ?
#
loop_
_entity_poly.entity_id
_entity_poly.type
_entity_poly.pdbx_seq_one_letter_code
_entity_poly.pdbx_strand_id
1 'polypeptide(L)'
;MSKGKNITPNQRVMIKALLEQNLSEVQIAKKLELSRCSVQNATKHITKSGILENVPRTRRNRNITKRIDGTIRRQCENNRQLIARDIYDEVKAYPECSLSVRKKPLVSLKNRKARKAWTQISVQRCPNLVDSMPRRCAAVIKNFGYPTKY
;
A
#
# COMPACT_ATOMS: atom_id res chain seq x y z
N MET A 1 -18.91 -7.60 -26.17
CA MET A 1 -19.73 -7.62 -24.93
C MET A 1 -20.61 -8.86 -24.95
N SER A 2 -20.65 -9.66 -23.88
CA SER A 2 -21.58 -10.80 -23.78
C SER A 2 -23.02 -10.28 -23.82
N LYS A 3 -23.77 -10.56 -24.89
CA LYS A 3 -25.16 -10.10 -25.05
C LYS A 3 -26.18 -10.91 -24.23
N GLY A 4 -25.75 -12.02 -23.60
CA GLY A 4 -26.64 -12.94 -22.89
C GLY A 4 -26.90 -12.57 -21.43
N LYS A 5 -28.13 -12.86 -20.96
CA LYS A 5 -28.47 -12.89 -19.53
C LYS A 5 -27.67 -13.99 -18.83
N ASN A 6 -27.21 -13.74 -17.61
CA ASN A 6 -26.54 -14.77 -16.81
C ASN A 6 -27.57 -15.81 -16.33
N ILE A 7 -27.11 -17.05 -16.11
CA ILE A 7 -27.92 -18.09 -15.46
C ILE A 7 -28.30 -17.59 -14.06
N THR A 8 -29.59 -17.65 -13.73
CA THR A 8 -30.08 -17.21 -12.43
C THR A 8 -29.61 -18.15 -11.32
N PRO A 9 -29.53 -17.68 -10.06
CA PRO A 9 -29.17 -18.54 -8.94
C PRO A 9 -30.11 -19.75 -8.80
N ASN A 10 -31.41 -19.55 -9.00
CA ASN A 10 -32.41 -20.63 -8.97
C ASN A 10 -32.11 -21.70 -10.02
N GLN A 11 -31.74 -21.30 -11.24
CA GLN A 11 -31.33 -22.24 -12.29
C GLN A 11 -30.04 -22.99 -11.89
N ARG A 12 -29.10 -22.36 -11.18
CA ARG A 12 -27.89 -23.05 -10.66
C ARG A 12 -28.22 -24.07 -9.58
N VAL A 13 -29.19 -23.78 -8.69
CA VAL A 13 -29.71 -24.75 -7.72
C VAL A 13 -30.32 -25.95 -8.42
N MET A 14 -31.14 -25.72 -9.46
CA MET A 14 -31.72 -26.81 -10.26
C MET A 14 -30.63 -27.63 -10.96
N ILE A 15 -29.61 -26.98 -11.55
CA ILE A 15 -28.47 -27.68 -12.17
C ILE A 15 -27.77 -28.57 -11.14
N LYS A 16 -27.51 -28.09 -9.92
CA LYS A 16 -26.90 -28.90 -8.86
C LYS A 16 -27.76 -30.12 -8.50
N ALA A 17 -29.07 -29.92 -8.31
CA ALA A 17 -29.97 -31.03 -8.00
C ALA A 17 -30.02 -32.09 -9.12
N LEU A 18 -29.99 -31.66 -10.39
CA LEU A 18 -29.97 -32.58 -11.53
C LEU A 18 -28.61 -33.29 -11.69
N LEU A 19 -27.50 -32.64 -11.31
CA LEU A 19 -26.18 -33.28 -11.25
C LEU A 19 -26.12 -34.37 -10.17
N GLU A 20 -26.74 -34.14 -9.00
CA GLU A 20 -26.85 -35.16 -7.94
C GLU A 20 -27.67 -36.38 -8.40
N GLN A 21 -28.59 -36.19 -9.34
CA GLN A 21 -29.34 -37.27 -10.01
C GLN A 21 -28.55 -37.96 -11.14
N ASN A 22 -27.27 -37.66 -11.31
CA ASN A 22 -26.40 -38.19 -12.37
C ASN A 22 -26.88 -37.93 -13.81
N LEU A 23 -27.66 -36.88 -14.04
CA LEU A 23 -28.04 -36.48 -15.39
C LEU A 23 -26.85 -35.86 -16.13
N SER A 24 -26.75 -36.14 -17.43
CA SER A 24 -25.73 -35.53 -18.28
C SER A 24 -26.00 -34.04 -18.51
N GLU A 25 -24.94 -33.25 -18.70
CA GLU A 25 -25.05 -31.80 -18.98
C GLU A 25 -25.96 -31.48 -20.17
N VAL A 26 -26.00 -32.39 -21.17
CA VAL A 26 -26.86 -32.26 -22.36
C VAL A 26 -28.34 -32.46 -22.02
N GLN A 27 -28.66 -33.43 -21.16
CA GLN A 27 -30.03 -33.64 -20.69
C GLN A 27 -30.49 -32.47 -19.81
N ILE A 28 -29.62 -31.97 -18.95
CA ILE A 28 -29.89 -30.80 -18.09
C ILE A 28 -30.19 -29.56 -18.95
N ALA A 29 -29.38 -29.32 -19.98
CA ALA A 29 -29.59 -28.21 -20.92
C ALA A 29 -30.95 -28.28 -21.60
N LYS A 30 -31.36 -29.47 -22.08
CA LYS A 30 -32.69 -29.68 -22.69
C LYS A 30 -33.83 -29.47 -21.69
N LYS A 31 -33.67 -29.98 -20.46
CA LYS A 31 -34.72 -29.91 -19.42
C LYS A 31 -34.95 -28.50 -18.88
N LEU A 32 -33.89 -27.70 -18.79
CA LEU A 32 -33.96 -26.32 -18.28
C LEU A 32 -34.05 -25.26 -19.41
N GLU A 33 -34.09 -25.70 -20.68
CA GLU A 33 -34.07 -24.83 -21.86
C GLU A 33 -32.90 -23.82 -21.85
N LEU A 34 -31.74 -24.29 -21.41
CA LEU A 34 -30.50 -23.51 -21.34
C LEU A 34 -29.52 -23.95 -22.42
N SER A 35 -28.60 -23.05 -22.81
CA SER A 35 -27.52 -23.43 -23.72
C SER A 35 -26.61 -24.48 -23.07
N ARG A 36 -26.16 -25.47 -23.84
CA ARG A 36 -25.22 -26.50 -23.36
C ARG A 36 -23.97 -25.87 -22.73
N CYS A 37 -23.40 -24.86 -23.38
CA CYS A 37 -22.19 -24.17 -22.90
C CYS A 37 -22.43 -23.44 -21.57
N SER A 38 -23.64 -22.90 -21.37
CA SER A 38 -24.04 -22.28 -20.11
C SER A 38 -24.08 -23.30 -18.97
N VAL A 39 -24.72 -24.46 -19.19
CA VAL A 39 -24.79 -25.54 -18.18
C VAL A 39 -23.39 -26.05 -17.87
N GLN A 40 -22.57 -26.33 -18.88
CA GLN A 40 -21.20 -26.80 -18.68
C GLN A 40 -20.35 -25.82 -17.87
N ASN A 41 -20.41 -24.52 -18.18
CA ASN A 41 -19.69 -23.50 -17.41
C ASN A 41 -20.22 -23.41 -15.97
N ALA A 42 -21.53 -23.54 -15.76
CA ALA A 42 -22.12 -23.59 -14.42
C ALA A 42 -21.59 -24.80 -13.63
N THR A 43 -21.63 -26.01 -14.21
CA THR A 43 -21.09 -27.24 -13.61
C THR A 43 -19.64 -27.05 -13.17
N LYS A 44 -18.77 -26.52 -14.05
CA LYS A 44 -17.36 -26.24 -13.73
C LYS A 44 -17.19 -25.33 -12.51
N HIS A 45 -18.04 -24.31 -12.35
CA HIS A 45 -17.98 -23.41 -11.19
C HIS A 45 -18.55 -24.04 -9.92
N ILE A 46 -19.61 -24.83 -10.04
CA ILE A 46 -20.22 -25.54 -8.91
C ILE A 46 -19.23 -26.56 -8.33
N THR A 47 -18.57 -27.35 -9.18
CA THR A 47 -17.58 -28.35 -8.72
C THR A 47 -16.33 -27.70 -8.13
N LYS A 48 -15.86 -26.59 -8.71
CA LYS A 48 -14.66 -25.89 -8.24
C LYS A 48 -14.87 -25.13 -6.93
N SER A 49 -16.01 -24.46 -6.79
CA SER A 49 -16.22 -23.44 -5.73
C SER A 49 -17.39 -23.76 -4.80
N GLY A 50 -18.33 -24.63 -5.18
CA GLY A 50 -19.55 -24.91 -4.41
C GLY A 50 -20.56 -23.75 -4.37
N ILE A 51 -20.22 -22.58 -4.91
CA ILE A 51 -21.04 -21.37 -4.86
C ILE A 51 -22.11 -21.43 -5.96
N LEU A 52 -23.37 -21.30 -5.54
CA LEU A 52 -24.54 -21.28 -6.44
C LEU A 52 -24.95 -19.87 -6.88
N GLU A 53 -24.32 -18.84 -6.32
CA GLU A 53 -24.56 -17.45 -6.66
C GLU A 53 -23.60 -16.94 -7.73
N ASN A 54 -24.06 -15.97 -8.53
CA ASN A 54 -23.18 -15.27 -9.46
C ASN A 54 -22.34 -14.26 -8.67
N VAL A 55 -21.02 -14.45 -8.68
CA VAL A 55 -20.11 -13.49 -8.06
C VAL A 55 -20.22 -12.14 -8.78
N PRO A 56 -20.41 -11.03 -8.05
CA PRO A 56 -20.44 -9.71 -8.66
C PRO A 56 -19.13 -9.45 -9.40
N ARG A 57 -19.23 -8.82 -10.58
CA ARG A 57 -18.03 -8.42 -11.32
C ARG A 57 -17.25 -7.40 -10.49
N THR A 58 -15.98 -7.67 -10.28
CA THR A 58 -15.07 -6.71 -9.67
C THR A 58 -15.01 -5.46 -10.56
N ARG A 59 -15.15 -4.29 -9.93
CA ARG A 59 -14.97 -3.02 -10.65
C ARG A 59 -13.51 -2.85 -11.03
N ARG A 60 -13.27 -2.11 -12.12
CA ARG A 60 -11.92 -1.61 -12.42
C ARG A 60 -11.44 -0.79 -11.23
N ASN A 61 -10.19 -0.99 -10.85
CA ASN A 61 -9.56 -0.21 -9.78
C ASN A 61 -9.65 1.28 -10.12
N ARG A 62 -9.91 2.10 -9.09
CA ARG A 62 -9.91 3.56 -9.22
C ARG A 62 -8.48 4.05 -9.42
N ASN A 63 -8.33 5.15 -10.15
CA ASN A 63 -7.03 5.82 -10.32
C ASN A 63 -6.55 6.52 -9.04
N ILE A 64 -7.45 6.71 -8.08
CA ILE A 64 -7.21 7.40 -6.81
C ILE A 64 -7.25 6.42 -5.64
N THR A 65 -6.38 6.63 -4.66
CA THR A 65 -6.36 5.86 -3.42
C THR A 65 -7.20 6.55 -2.34
N LYS A 66 -7.70 5.79 -1.35
CA LYS A 66 -8.47 6.35 -0.22
C LYS A 66 -7.74 7.49 0.51
N ARG A 67 -6.40 7.46 0.52
CA ARG A 67 -5.57 8.51 1.12
C ARG A 67 -5.64 9.80 0.32
N ILE A 68 -5.50 9.71 -1.00
CA ILE A 68 -5.62 10.84 -1.92
C ILE A 68 -7.03 11.44 -1.80
N ASP A 69 -8.08 10.60 -1.81
CA ASP A 69 -9.47 11.03 -1.61
C ASP A 69 -9.63 11.83 -0.29
N GLY A 70 -9.02 11.33 0.80
CA GLY A 70 -9.05 12.00 2.08
C GLY A 70 -8.26 13.32 2.13
N THR A 71 -7.19 13.45 1.34
CA THR A 71 -6.44 14.71 1.20
C THR A 71 -7.26 15.73 0.43
N ILE A 72 -7.83 15.33 -0.71
CA ILE A 72 -8.72 16.18 -1.52
C ILE A 72 -9.88 16.69 -0.67
N ARG A 73 -10.54 15.79 0.09
CA ARG A 73 -11.63 16.18 0.99
C ARG A 73 -11.21 17.26 1.99
N ARG A 74 -10.06 17.07 2.66
CA ARG A 74 -9.52 18.04 3.64
C ARG A 74 -9.18 19.38 2.99
N GLN A 75 -8.58 19.39 1.80
CA GLN A 75 -8.28 20.63 1.07
C GLN A 75 -9.56 21.39 0.73
N CYS A 76 -10.59 20.72 0.23
CA CYS A 76 -11.89 21.34 -0.07
C CYS A 76 -12.59 21.88 1.19
N GLU A 77 -12.47 21.19 2.32
CA GLU A 77 -13.03 21.63 3.60
C GLU A 77 -12.30 22.89 4.13
N ASN A 78 -10.96 22.90 4.06
CA ASN A 78 -10.13 23.99 4.56
C ASN A 78 -10.20 25.25 3.69
N ASN A 79 -10.34 25.10 2.37
CA ASN A 79 -10.48 26.22 1.46
C ASN A 79 -11.44 25.89 0.33
N ARG A 80 -12.66 26.43 0.43
CA ARG A 80 -13.74 26.21 -0.53
C ARG A 80 -13.52 26.92 -1.88
N GLN A 81 -12.57 27.85 -1.96
CA GLN A 81 -12.26 28.61 -3.18
C GLN A 81 -11.19 27.94 -4.05
N LEU A 82 -10.65 26.79 -3.63
CA LEU A 82 -9.65 26.08 -4.42
C LEU A 82 -10.22 25.57 -5.75
N ILE A 83 -9.46 25.81 -6.82
CA ILE A 83 -9.80 25.30 -8.15
C ILE A 83 -9.31 23.85 -8.27
N ALA A 84 -10.06 23.02 -8.98
CA ALA A 84 -9.73 21.60 -9.16
C ALA A 84 -8.33 21.37 -9.76
N ARG A 85 -7.83 22.30 -10.58
CA ARG A 85 -6.47 22.25 -11.16
C ARG A 85 -5.40 22.40 -10.09
N ASP A 86 -5.55 23.39 -9.21
CA ASP A 86 -4.60 23.65 -8.12
C ASP A 86 -4.53 22.44 -7.17
N ILE A 87 -5.69 21.83 -6.86
CA ILE A 87 -5.76 20.59 -6.07
C ILE A 87 -5.04 19.44 -6.77
N TYR A 88 -5.24 19.29 -8.09
CA TYR A 88 -4.58 18.25 -8.86
C TYR A 88 -3.06 18.43 -8.87
N ASP A 89 -2.57 19.65 -9.10
CA ASP A 89 -1.15 19.96 -9.11
C ASP A 89 -0.52 19.75 -7.74
N GLU A 90 -1.21 20.11 -6.65
CA GLU A 90 -0.75 19.85 -5.29
C GLU A 90 -0.68 18.34 -5.01
N VAL A 91 -1.72 17.57 -5.34
CA VAL A 91 -1.73 16.11 -5.17
C VAL A 91 -0.65 15.43 -6.02
N LYS A 92 -0.40 15.93 -7.24
CA LYS A 92 0.63 15.43 -8.16
C LYS A 92 2.06 15.80 -7.71
N ALA A 93 2.24 16.97 -7.10
CA ALA A 93 3.52 17.42 -6.55
C ALA A 93 4.04 16.53 -5.42
N TYR A 94 3.15 15.71 -4.83
CA TYR A 94 3.52 14.62 -3.93
C TYR A 94 3.37 13.26 -4.63
N PRO A 95 4.32 12.88 -5.51
CA PRO A 95 4.31 11.59 -6.17
C PRO A 95 4.60 10.52 -5.13
N GLU A 96 3.54 9.97 -4.57
CA GLU A 96 3.58 8.85 -3.65
C GLU A 96 4.33 9.15 -2.33
N CYS A 97 3.53 9.36 -1.27
CA CYS A 97 3.82 8.69 -0.02
C CYS A 97 3.84 7.15 -0.20
N SER A 98 4.82 6.65 -0.95
CA SER A 98 5.39 5.30 -0.86
C SER A 98 6.07 5.11 0.51
N LEU A 99 6.31 6.21 1.22
CA LEU A 99 6.54 6.17 2.64
C LEU A 99 5.20 5.96 3.37
N SER A 100 4.98 4.73 3.80
CA SER A 100 4.38 4.48 5.11
C SER A 100 5.26 5.13 6.18
N VAL A 101 5.31 6.46 6.22
CA VAL A 101 5.71 7.16 7.43
C VAL A 101 4.54 6.97 8.39
N ARG A 102 4.46 5.77 9.00
CA ARG A 102 4.31 5.78 10.46
C ARG A 102 5.30 6.86 10.88
N LYS A 103 4.84 7.99 11.42
CA LYS A 103 5.73 8.87 12.15
C LYS A 103 6.32 7.97 13.24
N LYS A 104 7.41 7.26 12.93
CA LYS A 104 8.22 6.60 13.94
C LYS A 104 8.59 7.80 14.79
N PRO A 105 8.14 7.87 16.05
CA PRO A 105 8.52 8.99 16.89
C PRO A 105 10.03 9.11 16.76
N LEU A 106 10.52 10.34 16.62
CA LEU A 106 11.94 10.69 16.49
C LEU A 106 12.79 10.23 17.70
N VAL A 107 12.21 9.41 18.56
CA VAL A 107 12.80 8.68 19.67
C VAL A 107 13.12 7.25 19.19
N SER A 108 13.91 7.14 18.13
CA SER A 108 14.59 5.86 17.89
C SER A 108 15.57 5.64 19.06
N LEU A 109 15.70 4.40 19.52
CA LEU A 109 16.61 4.04 20.63
C LEU A 109 18.05 4.54 20.40
N LYS A 110 18.44 4.73 19.13
CA LYS A 110 19.72 5.32 18.69
C LYS A 110 19.87 6.78 19.13
N ASN A 111 18.83 7.61 19.02
CA ASN A 111 18.86 9.00 19.48
C ASN A 111 18.96 9.11 21.00
N ARG A 112 18.47 8.12 21.75
CA ARG A 112 18.59 8.09 23.21
C ARG A 112 20.04 7.91 23.66
N LYS A 113 20.79 6.99 23.03
CA LYS A 113 22.21 6.77 23.36
C LYS A 113 23.05 8.00 23.00
N ALA A 114 22.83 8.59 21.83
CA ALA A 114 23.50 9.81 21.40
C ALA A 114 23.23 10.98 22.36
N ARG A 115 21.97 11.19 22.78
CA ARG A 115 21.63 12.24 23.76
C ARG A 115 22.25 12.00 25.14
N LYS A 116 22.26 10.76 25.64
CA LYS A 116 22.92 10.40 26.90
C LYS A 116 24.42 10.67 26.86
N ALA A 117 25.09 10.30 25.77
CA ALA A 117 26.51 10.59 25.58
C ALA A 117 26.75 12.11 25.47
N TRP A 118 25.88 12.84 24.76
CA TRP A 118 25.98 14.29 24.64
C TRP A 118 25.86 15.01 25.98
N THR A 119 24.96 14.58 26.87
CA THR A 119 24.84 15.15 28.22
C THR A 119 26.02 14.86 29.14
N GLN A 120 26.83 13.84 28.82
CA GLN A 120 28.04 13.51 29.59
C GLN A 120 29.26 14.34 29.17
N ILE A 121 29.20 15.01 28.01
CA ILE A 121 30.26 15.89 27.56
C ILE A 121 30.16 17.20 28.35
N SER A 122 31.18 17.51 29.13
CA SER A 122 31.29 18.79 29.83
C SER A 122 31.27 19.95 28.83
N VAL A 123 30.54 21.02 29.16
CA VAL A 123 30.50 22.26 28.36
C VAL A 123 31.91 22.83 28.16
N GLN A 124 32.81 22.62 29.14
CA GLN A 124 34.20 23.06 29.07
C GLN A 124 35.06 22.23 28.12
N ARG A 125 34.58 21.09 27.61
CA ARG A 125 35.33 20.23 26.70
C ARG A 125 35.56 20.91 25.35
N CYS A 126 34.56 21.63 24.84
CA CYS A 126 34.67 22.31 23.54
C CYS A 126 35.67 23.47 23.57
N PRO A 127 35.61 24.41 24.54
CA PRO A 127 36.63 25.46 24.69
C PRO A 127 38.04 24.89 24.83
N ASN A 128 38.25 23.92 25.73
CA ASN A 128 39.58 23.30 25.92
C ASN A 128 40.16 22.64 24.66
N LEU A 129 39.30 22.05 23.82
CA LEU A 129 39.73 21.49 22.53
C LEU A 129 40.17 22.59 21.56
N VAL A 130 39.44 23.69 21.50
CA VAL A 130 39.78 24.85 20.66
C VAL A 130 41.06 25.52 21.16
N ASP A 131 41.17 25.77 22.47
CA ASP A 131 42.33 26.44 23.09
C ASP A 131 43.62 25.62 22.99
N SER A 132 43.51 24.28 22.94
CA SER A 132 44.65 23.39 22.76
C SER A 132 45.07 23.21 21.29
N MET A 133 44.25 23.65 20.33
CA MET A 133 44.47 23.45 18.90
C MET A 133 45.79 24.03 18.38
N PRO A 134 46.21 25.26 18.74
CA PRO A 134 47.49 25.82 18.28
C PRO A 134 48.70 24.97 18.67
N ARG A 135 48.71 24.42 19.90
CA ARG A 135 49.80 23.54 20.38
C ARG A 135 49.83 22.20 19.67
N ARG A 136 48.66 21.63 19.35
CA ARG A 136 48.55 20.37 18.60
C ARG A 136 49.05 20.55 17.15
N CYS A 137 48.62 21.63 16.50
CA CYS A 137 49.10 21.98 15.16
C CYS A 137 50.61 22.21 15.15
N ALA A 138 51.17 22.95 16.12
CA ALA A 138 52.61 23.15 16.24
C ALA A 138 53.37 21.83 16.43
N ALA A 139 52.84 20.88 17.21
CA ALA A 139 53.45 19.56 17.38
C ALA A 139 53.45 18.74 16.08
N VAL A 140 52.37 18.77 15.30
CA VAL A 140 52.28 18.09 14.00
C VAL A 140 53.25 18.69 12.98
N ILE A 141 53.35 20.01 12.94
CA ILE A 141 54.30 20.73 12.07
C ILE A 141 55.74 20.36 12.45
N LYS A 142 56.07 20.40 13.74
CA LYS A 142 57.40 20.02 14.25
C LYS A 142 57.76 18.56 13.94
N ASN A 143 56.76 17.69 13.87
CA ASN A 143 56.93 16.27 13.55
C ASN A 143 56.78 15.97 12.05
N PHE A 144 56.84 16.97 11.16
CA PHE A 144 56.73 16.82 9.70
C PHE A 144 55.49 15.99 9.25
N GLY A 145 54.38 16.10 9.99
CA GLY A 145 53.15 15.37 9.68
C GLY A 145 53.11 13.91 10.16
N TYR A 146 54.16 13.40 10.81
CA TYR A 146 54.13 12.07 11.43
C TYR A 146 53.22 12.03 12.67
N PRO A 147 52.69 10.85 13.04
CA PRO A 147 51.75 10.70 14.16
C PRO A 147 52.27 11.34 15.45
N THR A 148 51.41 12.12 16.11
CA THR A 148 51.70 12.74 17.42
C THR A 148 50.82 12.09 18.50
N LYS A 149 51.15 12.27 19.78
CA LYS A 149 50.43 11.67 20.94
C LYS A 149 49.00 12.24 21.15
N TYR A 150 48.55 13.14 20.29
CA TYR A 150 47.29 13.89 20.40
C TYR A 150 46.19 13.40 19.46
#